data_AF-A0A1W9THE7-F1
#
_entry.id   AF-A0A1W9THE7-F1
#
_cell.length_a   1.000
_cell.length_b   1.000
_cell.length_c   1.000
_cell.angle_alpha   90.00
_cell.angle_beta   90.00
_cell.angle_gamma   90.00
#
_symmetry.space_group_name_H-M   'P 1'
#
loop_
_entity.id
_entity.type
_entity.pdbx_description
1 polymer ?
#
loop_
_entity_poly.entity_id
_entity_poly.type
_entity_poly.pdbx_seq_one_letter_code
_entity_poly.pdbx_strand_id
1 'polypeptide(L)'
;MGRGLASIKPKTNKMFLFYLLNIAKKELVSYATGSTFEAISTEQLKNIKISTTTIQEQKLIASFLDEKTSKIDITIEKTKLQIEKLKEAKQSLMK
;
A
#
# COMPACT_ATOMS: atom_id res chain seq x y z
N MET A 1 -13.95 -15.31 14.28
CA MET A 1 -13.39 -15.34 12.91
C MET A 1 -12.43 -14.17 12.76
N GLY A 2 -11.14 -14.43 12.55
CA GLY A 2 -10.09 -13.38 12.51
C GLY A 2 -8.71 -13.91 12.92
N ARG A 3 -8.22 -14.96 12.28
CA ARG A 3 -6.83 -15.39 12.45
C ARG A 3 -6.02 -14.74 11.32
N GLY A 4 -5.22 -13.72 11.64
CA GLY A 4 -4.30 -13.07 10.68
C GLY A 4 -4.50 -11.57 10.41
N LEU A 5 -5.42 -10.89 11.08
CA LEU A 5 -5.60 -9.43 10.94
C LEU A 5 -5.09 -8.70 12.19
N ALA A 6 -4.27 -7.66 11.98
CA ALA A 6 -3.82 -6.74 13.02
C ALA A 6 -4.36 -5.33 12.72
N SER A 7 -4.87 -4.66 13.75
CA SER A 7 -5.29 -3.26 13.66
C SER A 7 -4.26 -2.38 14.37
N ILE A 8 -3.80 -1.33 13.68
CA ILE A 8 -2.83 -0.37 14.22
C ILE A 8 -3.58 0.95 14.43
N LYS A 9 -3.58 1.45 15.67
CA LYS A 9 -4.10 2.79 15.99
C LYS A 9 -2.93 3.77 16.05
N PRO A 10 -2.70 4.58 15.00
CA PRO A 10 -1.59 5.52 14.99
C PRO A 10 -1.80 6.66 15.99
N LYS A 11 -0.71 7.06 16.66
CA LYS A 11 -0.59 8.37 17.33
C LYS A 11 -0.13 9.49 16.38
N THR A 12 0.15 9.12 15.12
CA THR A 12 0.76 9.94 14.06
C THR A 12 -0.23 10.18 12.91
N ASN A 13 0.16 10.92 11.87
CA ASN A 13 -0.64 11.03 10.65
C ASN A 13 -0.87 9.63 10.02
N LYS A 14 -2.14 9.27 9.79
CA LYS A 14 -2.54 7.95 9.27
C LYS A 14 -1.96 7.65 7.89
N MET A 15 -1.96 8.64 7.01
CA MET A 15 -1.49 8.48 5.62
C MET A 15 0.02 8.35 5.58
N PHE A 16 0.73 9.11 6.42
CA PHE A 16 2.17 8.94 6.60
C PHE A 16 2.53 7.53 7.08
N LEU A 17 1.82 7.02 8.11
CA LEU A 17 2.03 5.65 8.58
C LEU A 17 1.72 4.63 7.49
N PHE A 18 0.66 4.83 6.70
CA PHE A 18 0.33 3.96 5.59
C PHE A 18 1.47 3.86 4.58
N TYR A 19 2.02 5.01 4.14
CA TYR A 19 3.17 5.01 3.22
C TYR A 19 4.40 4.35 3.84
N LEU A 20 4.67 4.62 5.11
CA LEU A 20 5.81 4.02 5.80
C LEU A 20 5.70 2.50 5.91
N LEU A 21 4.51 1.98 6.24
CA LEU A 21 4.26 0.53 6.28
C LEU A 21 4.35 -0.10 4.89
N ASN A 22 3.96 0.62 3.83
CA ASN A 22 4.16 0.15 2.46
C ASN A 22 5.64 0.03 2.09
N ILE A 23 6.48 0.99 2.51
CA ILE A 23 7.93 0.92 2.31
C ILE A 23 8.52 -0.23 3.13
N ALA A 24 8.13 -0.35 4.39
CA ALA A 24 8.58 -1.40 5.30
C ALA A 24 7.98 -2.78 4.95
N LYS A 25 7.07 -2.90 3.97
CA LYS A 25 6.38 -4.15 3.62
C LYS A 25 7.36 -5.27 3.30
N LYS A 26 8.43 -4.98 2.57
CA LYS A 26 9.43 -6.01 2.22
C LYS A 26 10.14 -6.55 3.46
N GLU A 27 10.48 -5.66 4.38
CA GLU A 27 11.11 -6.01 5.66
C GLU A 27 10.13 -6.76 6.57
N LEU A 28 8.89 -6.29 6.65
CA LEU A 28 7.78 -6.94 7.34
C LEU A 28 7.58 -8.39 6.88
N VAL A 29 7.55 -8.62 5.56
CA VAL A 29 7.43 -9.98 4.99
C VAL A 29 8.64 -10.83 5.36
N SER A 30 9.85 -10.27 5.45
CA SER A 30 11.03 -11.04 5.89
C SER A 30 10.97 -11.48 7.36
N TYR A 31 10.18 -10.78 8.19
CA TYR A 31 9.89 -11.18 9.56
C TYR A 31 8.71 -12.16 9.67
N ALA A 32 7.95 -12.38 8.60
CA ALA A 32 6.85 -13.32 8.64
C ALA A 32 7.39 -14.74 8.89
N THR A 33 6.72 -15.46 9.77
CA THR A 33 7.12 -16.82 10.17
C THR A 33 5.98 -17.79 9.90
N GLY A 34 6.32 -19.05 9.63
CA GLY A 34 5.37 -20.13 9.33
C GLY A 34 5.56 -20.70 7.92
N SER A 35 5.55 -22.03 7.81
CA SER A 35 5.78 -22.74 6.53
C SER A 35 4.51 -22.91 5.69
N THR A 36 3.32 -22.87 6.32
CA THR A 36 2.01 -23.05 5.65
C THR A 36 1.19 -21.76 5.66
N PHE A 37 1.36 -20.92 6.68
CA PHE A 37 0.75 -19.60 6.78
C PHE A 37 1.79 -18.63 7.34
N GLU A 38 2.35 -17.80 6.47
CA GLU A 38 3.27 -16.74 6.87
C GLU A 38 2.50 -15.65 7.63
N ALA A 39 2.87 -15.43 8.89
CA ALA A 39 2.27 -14.41 9.73
C ALA A 39 3.32 -13.62 10.52
N ILE A 40 3.03 -12.35 10.75
CA ILE A 40 3.84 -11.47 11.59
C ILE A 40 3.18 -11.40 12.96
N SER A 41 3.94 -11.67 14.01
CA SER A 41 3.44 -11.59 15.38
C SER A 41 3.25 -10.13 15.80
N THR A 42 2.37 -9.89 16.77
CA THR A 42 2.15 -8.53 17.31
C THR A 42 3.40 -7.96 17.98
N GLU A 43 4.28 -8.82 18.50
CA GLU A 43 5.54 -8.44 19.11
C GLU A 43 6.56 -8.01 18.06
N GLN A 44 6.67 -8.76 16.96
CA GLN A 44 7.48 -8.34 15.81
C GLN A 44 7.03 -6.99 15.28
N LEU A 45 5.71 -6.79 15.11
CA LEU A 45 5.15 -5.52 14.64
C LEU A 45 5.46 -4.34 15.58
N LYS A 46 5.49 -4.56 16.90
CA LYS A 46 5.84 -3.53 17.89
C LYS A 46 7.33 -3.18 17.90
N ASN A 47 8.18 -4.13 17.53
CA ASN A 47 9.64 -3.96 17.53
C ASN A 47 10.18 -3.28 16.27
N ILE A 48 9.33 -3.05 15.27
CA ILE A 48 9.72 -2.32 14.05
C ILE A 48 9.99 -0.86 14.41
N LYS A 49 11.23 -0.46 14.18
CA LYS A 49 11.65 0.93 14.36
C LYS A 49 11.22 1.73 13.15
N ILE A 50 10.39 2.73 13.40
CA ILE A 50 9.94 3.68 12.39
C ILE A 50 10.56 5.04 12.65
N SER A 51 11.12 5.67 11.62
CA SER A 51 11.59 7.04 11.72
C SER A 51 10.39 7.97 11.87
N THR A 52 10.28 8.65 13.02
CA THR A 52 9.21 9.63 13.24
C THR A 52 9.76 11.04 13.11
N THR A 53 9.22 11.79 12.16
CA THR A 53 9.50 13.22 11.96
C THR A 53 8.44 14.07 12.66
N THR A 54 8.54 15.40 12.58
CA THR A 54 7.53 16.29 13.17
C THR A 54 6.17 16.10 12.49
N ILE A 55 5.07 16.40 13.19
CA ILE A 55 3.70 16.27 12.63
C ILE A 55 3.52 17.11 11.35
N GLN A 56 4.21 18.25 11.26
CA GLN A 56 4.18 19.10 10.06
C GLN A 56 4.85 18.41 8.87
N GLU A 57 6.06 17.88 9.06
CA GLU A 57 6.78 17.15 8.02
C GLU A 57 6.03 15.89 7.57
N GLN A 58 5.44 15.16 8.50
CA GLN A 58 4.63 13.98 8.16
C GLN A 58 3.47 14.33 7.23
N LYS A 59 2.77 15.46 7.48
CA LYS A 59 1.69 15.93 6.61
C LYS A 59 2.22 16.31 5.23
N LEU A 60 3.33 17.04 5.17
CA LEU A 60 3.95 17.44 3.90
C LEU A 60 4.36 16.23 3.06
N ILE A 61 5.04 15.26 3.67
CA ILE A 61 5.47 14.03 3.02
C ILE A 61 4.24 13.24 2.54
N ALA A 62 3.23 13.07 3.40
CA ALA A 62 2.03 12.33 3.03
C ALA A 62 1.27 12.98 1.87
N SER A 63 1.09 14.31 1.90
CA SER A 63 0.44 15.04 0.80
C SER A 63 1.23 14.97 -0.50
N PHE A 64 2.56 15.07 -0.43
CA PHE A 64 3.41 14.92 -1.61
C PHE A 64 3.27 13.52 -2.22
N LEU A 65 3.34 12.47 -1.40
CA LEU A 65 3.20 11.10 -1.87
C LEU A 65 1.81 10.84 -2.45
N ASP A 66 0.75 11.33 -1.81
CA ASP A 66 -0.63 11.20 -2.27
C ASP A 66 -0.86 11.84 -3.64
N GLU A 67 -0.35 13.06 -3.84
CA GLU A 67 -0.43 13.73 -5.14
C GLU A 67 0.27 12.93 -6.25
N LYS A 68 1.45 12.38 -5.95
CA LYS A 68 2.22 11.58 -6.92
C LYS A 68 1.54 10.25 -7.23
N THR A 69 1.07 9.53 -6.20
CA THR A 69 0.40 8.24 -6.39
C THR A 69 -0.93 8.40 -7.11
N SER A 70 -1.71 9.44 -6.79
CA SER A 70 -2.98 9.72 -7.47
C SER A 70 -2.80 9.96 -8.98
N LYS A 71 -1.75 10.67 -9.38
CA LYS A 71 -1.43 10.87 -10.82
C LYS A 71 -1.09 9.56 -11.52
N ILE A 72 -0.38 8.67 -10.85
CA ILE A 72 -0.06 7.33 -11.37
C ILE A 72 -1.34 6.51 -11.52
N ASP A 73 -2.20 6.50 -10.50
CA ASP A 73 -3.47 5.76 -10.51
C ASP A 73 -4.38 6.22 -11.66
N ILE A 74 -4.51 7.53 -11.88
CA ILE A 74 -5.25 8.10 -13.02
C ILE A 74 -4.68 7.60 -14.35
N THR A 75 -3.36 7.51 -14.46
CA THR A 75 -2.69 7.04 -15.68
C THR A 75 -2.93 5.56 -15.92
N ILE A 76 -2.89 4.74 -14.86
CA ILE A 76 -3.21 3.31 -14.91
C ILE A 76 -4.65 3.11 -15.37
N GLU A 77 -5.61 3.84 -14.79
CA GLU A 77 -7.03 3.72 -15.13
C GLU A 77 -7.30 4.11 -16.59
N LYS A 78 -6.71 5.20 -17.07
CA LYS A 78 -6.79 5.57 -18.50
C LYS A 78 -6.25 4.48 -19.42
N THR A 79 -5.13 3.88 -19.04
CA THR A 79 -4.50 2.80 -19.83
C THR A 79 -5.39 1.56 -19.87
N LYS A 80 -5.99 1.17 -18.73
CA LYS A 80 -6.93 0.03 -18.66
C LYS A 80 -8.15 0.28 -19.56
N LEU A 81 -8.73 1.47 -19.53
CA LEU A 81 -9.86 1.84 -20.39
C LEU A 81 -9.50 1.77 -21.88
N GLN A 82 -8.29 2.20 -22.25
CA GLN A 82 -7.81 2.07 -23.63
C GLN A 82 -7.68 0.60 -24.05
N ILE A 83 -7.11 -0.24 -23.18
CA ILE A 83 -6.99 -1.69 -23.42
C ILE A 83 -8.37 -2.32 -23.60
N GLU A 84 -9.35 -1.95 -22.79
CA GLU A 84 -10.72 -2.46 -22.87
C GLU A 84 -11.37 -2.09 -24.21
N LYS A 85 -11.31 -0.82 -24.61
CA LYS A 85 -11.83 -0.35 -25.91
C LYS A 85 -11.18 -1.07 -27.10
N LEU A 86 -9.87 -1.32 -27.04
CA LEU A 86 -9.17 -2.06 -28.09
C LEU A 86 -9.62 -3.53 -28.15
N LYS A 87 -9.91 -4.16 -27.01
CA LYS A 87 -10.46 -5.52 -26.96
C LYS A 87 -11.86 -5.59 -27.55
N GLU A 88 -12.73 -4.64 -27.21
CA GLU A 88 -14.08 -4.53 -27.78
C GLU A 88 -14.04 -4.32 -29.29
N ALA A 89 -13.21 -3.40 -29.77
CA ALA A 89 -13.03 -3.14 -31.20
C ALA A 89 -12.54 -4.39 -31.95
N LYS A 90 -11.54 -5.10 -31.40
CA LYS A 90 -11.06 -6.36 -31.98
C LYS A 90 -12.16 -7.42 -32.03
N GLN A 91 -12.95 -7.57 -30.97
CA GLN A 91 -14.05 -8.53 -30.92
C GLN A 91 -15.15 -8.21 -31.94
N SER A 92 -15.44 -6.92 -32.14
CA SER A 92 -16.41 -6.48 -33.16
C SER A 92 -15.96 -6.74 -34.59
N LEU A 93 -14.65 -6.76 -34.87
CA LEU A 93 -14.09 -7.06 -36.19
C LEU A 93 -13.99 -8.58 -36.48
N MET A 94 -14.05 -9.40 -35.43
CA MET A 94 -14.03 -10.87 -35.53
C MET A 94 -15.45 -11.47 -35.54
N LYS A 95 -16.48 -10.64 -35.43
CA LYS A 95 -17.89 -10.96 -35.67
C LYS A 95 -18.27 -10.52 -37.08
#